data_AF-A0A853DIM5-F1
#
_entry.id   AF-A0A853DIM5-F1
#
_cell.length_a   1.000
_cell.length_b   1.000
_cell.length_c   1.000
_cell.angle_alpha   90.00
_cell.angle_beta   90.00
_cell.angle_gamma   90.00
#
_symmetry.space_group_name_H-M   'P 1'
#
loop_
_entity.id
_entity.type
_entity.pdbx_description
1 polymer ?
#
loop_
_entity_poly.entity_id
_entity_poly.type
_entity_poly.pdbx_seq_one_letter_code
_entity_poly.pdbx_strand_id
1 'polypeptide(L)'
;MASPSYPCRHFSVCNAQGPTSNDLPLLLRRLADSIEGADFATSQVLDVHISGDEITEYGSWWRATVYWSADGELAEGKSRN
;
A
#
# COMPACT_ATOMS: atom_id res chain seq x y z
N MET A 1 8.21 -27.40 -15.27
CA MET A 1 8.87 -26.12 -14.96
C MET A 1 7.92 -25.32 -14.09
N ALA A 2 8.32 -24.93 -12.89
CA ALA A 2 7.52 -24.03 -12.07
C ALA A 2 7.58 -22.62 -12.67
N SER A 3 6.43 -21.95 -12.81
CA SER A 3 6.39 -20.54 -13.21
C SER A 3 7.14 -19.69 -12.18
N PRO A 4 7.80 -18.60 -12.59
CA PRO A 4 8.35 -17.65 -11.64
C PRO A 4 7.23 -17.17 -10.71
N SER A 5 7.42 -17.34 -9.41
CA SER A 5 6.55 -16.79 -8.37
C SER A 5 7.02 -15.38 -8.08
N TYR A 6 6.12 -14.40 -8.16
CA TYR A 6 6.39 -13.01 -7.77
C TYR A 6 5.59 -12.72 -6.51
N PRO A 7 6.11 -13.07 -5.32
CA PRO A 7 5.39 -12.86 -4.07
C PRO A 7 5.21 -11.36 -3.81
N CYS A 8 3.95 -10.92 -3.81
CA CYS A 8 3.55 -9.57 -3.44
C CYS A 8 3.01 -9.57 -2.01
N ARG A 9 3.43 -8.61 -1.21
CA ARG A 9 2.87 -8.33 0.12
C ARG A 9 2.01 -7.09 0.03
N HIS A 10 1.01 -6.99 0.91
CA HIS A 10 0.17 -5.81 1.00
C HIS A 10 -0.30 -5.54 2.43
N PHE A 11 -0.63 -4.28 2.70
CA PHE A 11 -1.39 -3.87 3.87
C PHE A 11 -2.36 -2.74 3.46
N SER A 12 -3.42 -2.57 4.25
CA SER A 12 -4.40 -1.51 4.02
C SER A 12 -4.59 -0.67 5.26
N VAL A 13 -4.85 0.62 5.06
CA VAL A 13 -5.17 1.59 6.10
C VAL A 13 -6.45 2.35 5.74
N CYS A 14 -7.22 2.72 6.75
CA CYS A 14 -8.38 3.59 6.62
C CYS A 14 -8.48 4.51 7.85
N ASN A 15 -9.25 5.58 7.72
CA ASN A 15 -9.61 6.38 8.88
C ASN A 15 -10.58 5.60 9.76
N ALA A 16 -10.53 5.85 11.07
CA ALA A 16 -11.50 5.28 11.99
C ALA A 16 -12.91 5.76 11.60
N GLN A 17 -13.91 4.89 11.82
CA GLN A 17 -15.29 5.26 11.57
C GLN A 17 -15.68 6.44 12.48
N GLY A 18 -16.31 7.46 11.90
CA GLY A 18 -16.73 8.66 12.61
C GLY A 18 -16.58 9.92 11.77
N PRO A 19 -16.69 11.11 12.39
CA PRO A 19 -16.71 12.40 11.67
C PRO A 19 -15.49 12.70 10.79
N THR A 20 -14.38 12.00 11.00
CA THR A 20 -13.13 12.16 10.23
C THR A 20 -12.89 11.02 9.25
N SER A 21 -13.84 10.09 9.08
CA SER A 21 -13.67 8.93 8.19
C SER A 21 -13.47 9.33 6.72
N ASN A 22 -14.01 10.48 6.32
CA ASN A 22 -13.91 11.03 4.96
C ASN A 22 -12.70 11.94 4.71
N ASP A 23 -11.86 12.18 5.72
CA ASP A 23 -10.71 13.08 5.64
C ASP A 23 -9.55 12.41 4.86
N LEU A 24 -9.54 12.62 3.54
CA LEU A 24 -8.51 12.08 2.65
C LEU A 24 -7.09 12.56 3.02
N PRO A 25 -6.83 13.86 3.31
CA PRO A 25 -5.52 14.29 3.82
C PRO A 25 -5.07 13.57 5.10
N LEU A 26 -5.98 13.30 6.05
CA LEU A 26 -5.66 12.52 7.25
C LEU A 26 -5.25 11.08 6.90
N LEU A 27 -5.95 10.46 5.95
CA LEU A 27 -5.59 9.12 5.46
C LEU A 27 -4.18 9.11 4.88
N LEU A 28 -3.82 10.10 4.04
CA LEU A 28 -2.52 10.16 3.39
C LEU A 28 -1.37 10.34 4.40
N ARG A 29 -1.57 11.09 5.49
CA ARG A 29 -0.58 11.20 6.57
C ARG A 29 -0.39 9.86 7.30
N ARG A 30 -1.49 9.19 7.66
CA ARG A 30 -1.42 7.86 8.30
C ARG A 30 -0.78 6.81 7.41
N LEU A 31 -1.04 6.89 6.11
CA LEU A 31 -0.39 6.05 5.11
C LEU A 31 1.12 6.29 5.10
N ALA A 32 1.55 7.56 5.08
CA ALA A 32 2.97 7.91 5.15
C ALA A 32 3.61 7.35 6.43
N ASP A 33 3.00 7.58 7.61
CA ASP A 33 3.47 7.04 8.89
C ASP A 33 3.57 5.50 8.85
N SER A 34 2.61 4.82 8.19
CA SER A 34 2.60 3.36 8.07
C SER A 34 3.70 2.84 7.14
N ILE A 35 4.01 3.57 6.07
CA ILE A 35 5.12 3.23 5.16
C ILE A 35 6.47 3.46 5.85
N GLU A 36 6.63 4.56 6.58
CA GLU A 36 7.85 4.87 7.33
C GLU A 36 8.12 3.85 8.46
N GLY A 37 7.06 3.32 9.08
CA GLY A 37 7.17 2.26 10.08
C GLY A 37 7.28 0.84 9.52
N ALA A 38 7.20 0.65 8.20
CA ALA A 38 7.24 -0.67 7.58
C ALA A 38 8.68 -1.14 7.33
N ASP A 39 8.88 -2.46 7.40
CA ASP A 39 10.16 -3.11 7.14
C ASP A 39 10.34 -3.40 5.63
N PHE A 40 10.32 -2.35 4.81
CA PHE A 40 10.69 -2.39 3.39
C PHE A 40 11.25 -1.05 2.91
N ALA A 41 12.11 -1.09 1.90
CA ALA A 41 12.60 0.11 1.23
C ALA A 41 11.55 0.66 0.25
N THR A 42 11.54 1.98 0.03
CA THR A 42 10.66 2.63 -0.96
C THR A 42 10.79 2.04 -2.36
N SER A 43 11.99 1.56 -2.75
CA SER A 43 12.25 0.89 -4.03
C SER A 43 11.51 -0.45 -4.20
N GLN A 44 11.02 -1.04 -3.10
CA GLN A 44 10.23 -2.27 -3.13
C GLN A 44 8.73 -2.00 -3.32
N VAL A 45 8.29 -0.75 -3.19
CA VAL A 45 6.88 -0.39 -3.40
C VAL A 45 6.53 -0.59 -4.87
N LEU A 46 5.49 -1.38 -5.10
CA LEU A 46 4.99 -1.71 -6.43
C LEU A 46 3.80 -0.81 -6.81
N ASP A 47 2.89 -0.57 -5.87
CA ASP A 47 1.68 0.22 -6.10
C ASP A 47 1.09 0.77 -4.79
N VAL A 48 0.36 1.88 -4.91
CA VAL A 48 -0.49 2.42 -3.86
C VAL A 48 -1.88 2.67 -4.44
N HIS A 49 -2.84 1.88 -4.01
CA HIS A 49 -4.23 1.98 -4.45
C HIS A 49 -5.08 2.74 -3.43
N ILE A 50 -5.79 3.77 -3.87
CA ILE A 50 -6.74 4.53 -3.04
C ILE A 50 -8.16 4.27 -3.55
N SER A 51 -9.03 3.76 -2.68
CA SER A 51 -10.45 3.52 -2.98
C SER A 51 -11.36 4.30 -2.03
N GLY A 52 -12.55 4.63 -2.51
CA GLY A 52 -13.64 5.27 -1.76
C GLY A 52 -14.99 4.67 -2.17
N ASP A 53 -15.00 3.34 -2.31
CA ASP A 53 -16.12 2.53 -2.81
C ASP A 53 -17.27 2.38 -1.80
N GLU A 54 -17.05 2.78 -0.54
CA GLU A 54 -18.04 2.78 0.52
C GLU A 54 -18.43 4.21 0.92
N ILE A 55 -19.73 4.49 1.02
CA ILE A 55 -20.27 5.77 1.48
C ILE A 55 -20.99 5.56 2.82
N THR A 56 -20.59 6.32 3.82
CA THR A 56 -21.17 6.31 5.18
C THR A 56 -21.98 7.56 5.45
N GLU A 57 -22.58 7.67 6.64
CA GLU A 57 -23.24 8.91 7.09
C GLU A 57 -22.28 10.12 7.15
N TYR A 58 -20.97 9.87 7.25
CA TYR A 58 -19.92 10.90 7.25
C TYR A 58 -19.33 11.14 5.84
N GLY A 59 -19.87 10.52 4.79
CA GLY A 59 -19.36 10.61 3.42
C GLY A 59 -18.51 9.41 3.00
N SER A 60 -17.71 9.59 1.93
CA SER A 60 -16.84 8.52 1.39
C SER A 60 -15.88 8.01 2.45
N TRP A 61 -15.87 6.70 2.67
CA TRP A 61 -14.91 6.06 3.55
C TRP A 61 -13.70 5.61 2.73
N TRP A 62 -12.63 6.39 2.83
CA TRP A 62 -11.42 6.15 2.06
C TRP A 62 -10.57 5.01 2.65
N ARG A 63 -9.99 4.21 1.75
CA ARG A 63 -9.02 3.17 2.05
C ARG A 63 -7.79 3.35 1.16
N ALA A 64 -6.61 3.18 1.73
CA ALA A 64 -5.37 3.06 0.97
C ALA A 64 -4.78 1.67 1.16
N THR A 65 -4.31 1.05 0.08
CA THR A 65 -3.63 -0.25 0.10
C THR A 65 -2.26 -0.10 -0.55
N VAL A 66 -1.22 -0.54 0.15
CA VAL A 66 0.16 -0.55 -0.36
C VAL A 66 0.51 -1.96 -0.78
N TYR A 67 1.12 -2.10 -1.95
CA TYR A 67 1.68 -3.35 -2.47
C TYR A 67 3.20 -3.22 -2.58
N TRP A 68 3.95 -4.22 -2.13
CA TRP A 68 5.41 -4.23 -2.24
C TRP A 68 5.95 -5.63 -2.51
N SER A 69 7.16 -5.70 -3.07
CA SER A 69 7.84 -6.97 -3.33
C SER A 69 8.33 -7.60 -2.02
N ALA A 70 8.05 -8.89 -1.83
CA ALA A 70 8.59 -9.65 -0.69
C ALA A 70 10.10 -9.90 -0.84
N ASP A 71 10.60 -9.90 -2.08
CA ASP A 71 12.00 -10.04 -2.39
C ASP A 71 12.67 -8.68 -2.22
N GLY A 72 13.49 -8.57 -1.17
CA GLY A 72 14.39 -7.44 -0.96
C GLY A 72 15.41 -7.41 -2.10
N GLU A 73 15.46 -6.28 -2.79
CA GLU A 73 16.25 -6.04 -4.00
C GLU A 73 15.85 -6.92 -5.19
N LEU A 74 15.12 -6.33 -6.13
CA LEU A 74 15.18 -6.79 -7.50
C LEU A 74 16.63 -6.67 -8.01
N ALA A 75 17.36 -7.76 -7.88
CA ALA A 75 18.29 -8.29 -8.88
C ALA A 75 19.13 -7.24 -9.63
N GLU A 76 20.15 -6.69 -8.99
CA GLU A 76 21.38 -6.44 -9.73
C GLU A 76 21.93 -7.80 -10.21
N GLY A 77 21.91 -8.04 -11.52
CA GLY A 77 22.68 -9.12 -12.13
C GLY A 77 21.89 -10.35 -12.57
N LYS A 78 21.26 -10.25 -13.74
CA LYS A 78 21.51 -11.21 -14.83
C LYS A 78 21.06 -10.62 -16.17
N SER A 79 21.91 -9.78 -16.73
CA SER A 79 22.06 -9.75 -18.18
C SER A 79 22.49 -11.16 -18.61
N ARG A 80 21.55 -11.94 -19.14
CA ARG A 80 21.86 -13.17 -19.86
C ARG A 80 22.06 -12.78 -21.32
N ASN A 81 23.33 -12.65 -21.68
CA ASN A 81 23.80 -12.76 -23.06
C ASN A 81 23.53 -14.18 -23.57
#